data_AF-A0A497DAG0-F1
#
_entry.id   AF-A0A497DAG0-F1
#
_cell.length_a   1.000
_cell.length_b   1.000
_cell.length_c   1.000
_cell.angle_alpha   90.00
_cell.angle_beta   90.00
_cell.angle_gamma   90.00
#
_symmetry.space_group_name_H-M   'P 1'
#
loop_
_entity.id
_entity.type
_entity.pdbx_description
1 polymer ?
#
loop_
_entity_poly.entity_id
_entity_poly.type
_entity_poly.pdbx_seq_one_letter_code
_entity_poly.pdbx_strand_id
1 'polypeptide(L)' 'MEDRAIPRQHYEVVDADDQVIGEVTSGTMSPMLKKGIGMAYLDKPFWKEGSEIYIKVRNKRAKAVVKRPPFYNG' A
#
# COMPACT_ATOMS: atom_id res chain seq x y z
N MET A 1 -3.08 -2.37 4.36
CA MET A 1 -2.53 -1.28 5.18
C MET A 1 -2.56 -1.69 6.64
N GLU A 2 -1.51 -1.38 7.40
CA GLU A 2 -1.51 -1.57 8.86
C GLU A 2 -2.25 -0.42 9.53
N ASP A 3 -2.11 0.79 8.98
CA ASP A 3 -2.86 1.96 9.42
C ASP A 3 -4.29 2.01 8.88
N ARG A 4 -5.15 2.75 9.59
CA ARG A 4 -6.52 3.09 9.15
C ARG A 4 -6.51 4.16 8.07
N ALA A 5 -5.86 3.87 6.95
CA ALA A 5 -5.89 4.67 5.75
C ALA A 5 -6.50 3.85 4.60
N ILE A 6 -7.11 4.55 3.65
CA ILE A 6 -7.69 3.95 2.44
C ILE A 6 -6.82 4.41 1.28
N PRO A 7 -6.07 3.50 0.63
CA PRO A 7 -5.27 3.86 -0.52
C PRO A 7 -6.24 4.17 -1.67
N ARG A 8 -5.92 5.19 -2.47
CA ARG A 8 -6.66 5.53 -3.68
C ARG A 8 -5.70 5.63 -4.85
N GLN A 9 -6.24 5.55 -6.05
CA GLN A 9 -5.49 5.77 -7.28
C GLN A 9 -4.72 7.10 -7.23
N HIS A 10 -3.52 7.12 -7.80
CA HIS A 10 -2.60 8.27 -7.85
C HIS A 10 -1.98 8.68 -6.51
N TYR A 11 -2.08 7.85 -5.47
CA TYR A 11 -1.28 8.07 -4.27
C TYR A 11 0.13 7.56 -4.45
N GLU A 12 1.10 8.38 -4.08
CA GLU A 12 2.52 8.04 -4.10
C GLU A 12 2.82 6.98 -3.02
N VAL A 13 3.62 6.00 -3.41
CA VAL A 13 4.23 5.06 -2.47
C VAL A 13 5.64 5.56 -2.19
N VAL A 14 5.99 5.66 -0.91
CA VAL A 14 7.29 6.10 -0.43
C VAL A 14 7.96 5.06 0.46
N ASP A 15 9.28 5.12 0.54
CA ASP A 15 10.08 4.34 1.50
C ASP A 15 10.15 5.03 2.89
N ALA A 16 11.00 4.50 3.78
CA ALA A 16 11.21 5.07 5.12
C ALA A 16 11.85 6.48 5.09
N ASP A 17 12.56 6.80 4.01
CA ASP A 17 13.28 8.05 3.77
C ASP A 17 12.44 9.06 2.96
N ASP A 18 11.13 8.81 2.80
CA ASP A 18 10.18 9.63 2.04
C ASP A 18 10.45 9.73 0.52
N GLN A 19 11.31 8.85 -0.03
CA GLN A 19 11.55 8.77 -1.46
C GLN A 19 10.40 8.07 -2.16
N VAL A 20 9.94 8.61 -3.28
CA VAL A 20 8.90 7.98 -4.09
C VAL A 20 9.46 6.74 -4.77
N ILE A 21 8.86 5.59 -4.47
CA ILE A 21 9.24 4.27 -4.97
C ILE A 21 8.11 3.62 -5.80
N GLY A 22 7.06 4.38 -6.10
CA GLY A 22 5.93 3.87 -6.86
C GLY A 22 4.64 4.66 -6.73
N GLU A 23 3.56 4.09 -7.27
CA GLU A 23 2.23 4.69 -7.30
C GLU A 23 1.14 3.63 -7.11
N VAL A 24 0.11 3.98 -6.32
CA VAL A 24 -1.11 3.19 -6.17
C VAL A 24 -1.95 3.29 -7.44
N THR A 25 -2.23 2.15 -8.07
CA THR A 25 -3.08 2.07 -9.26
C THR A 25 -4.55 1.94 -8.89
N SER A 26 -4.86 1.11 -7.90
CA SER A 26 -6.21 0.93 -7.40
C SER A 26 -6.18 0.63 -5.92
N GLY A 27 -7.17 1.13 -5.18
CA GLY A 27 -7.24 0.94 -3.75
C GLY A 27 -8.64 1.17 -3.22
N THR A 28 -9.03 0.36 -2.25
CA THR A 28 -10.34 0.44 -1.60
C THR A 28 -10.28 -0.08 -0.17
N MET A 29 -11.37 0.11 0.57
CA MET A 29 -11.55 -0.50 1.87
C MET A 29 -12.11 -1.91 1.67
N SER A 30 -11.42 -2.94 2.20
CA SER A 30 -11.95 -4.31 2.21
C SER A 30 -12.91 -4.50 3.39
N PRO A 31 -14.23 -4.68 3.18
CA PRO A 31 -15.18 -4.88 4.27
C PRO A 31 -14.91 -6.16 5.05
N MET A 32 -14.36 -7.19 4.40
CA MET A 32 -14.02 -8.45 5.05
C MET A 32 -12.81 -8.33 5.98
N LEU A 33 -11.77 -7.61 5.54
CA LEU A 33 -10.54 -7.45 6.32
C LEU A 33 -10.57 -6.23 7.25
N LYS A 34 -11.57 -5.35 7.11
CA LYS A 34 -11.66 -4.03 7.78
C LYS A 34 -10.38 -3.21 7.65
N LYS A 35 -9.67 -3.37 6.53
CA LYS A 35 -8.38 -2.74 6.22
C LYS A 35 -8.39 -2.18 4.81
N GLY A 36 -7.62 -1.10 4.58
CA GLY A 36 -7.33 -0.61 3.24
C GLY A 36 -6.48 -1.63 2.48
N ILE A 37 -6.92 -2.02 1.29
CA ILE A 37 -6.17 -2.87 0.36
C ILE A 37 -6.08 -2.19 -1.00
N GLY A 38 -5.07 -2.54 -1.77
CA GLY A 38 -4.87 -1.97 -3.08
C GLY A 38 -3.72 -2.63 -3.84
N MET A 39 -3.57 -2.21 -5.07
CA MET A 39 -2.46 -2.54 -5.95
C MET A 39 -1.65 -1.28 -6.23
N ALA A 40 -0.35 -1.46 -6.36
CA ALA A 40 0.59 -0.40 -6.68
C ALA A 40 1.67 -0.93 -7.61
N TYR A 41 2.16 -0.07 -8.50
CA TYR A 41 3.45 -0.29 -9.15
C TYR A 41 4.55 0.16 -8.20
N LEU A 42 5.54 -0.70 -8.00
CA LEU A 42 6.66 -0.47 -7.09
C LEU A 42 7.97 -0.72 -7.83
N ASP A 43 8.95 0.12 -7.54
CA ASP A 43 10.30 -0.06 -8.03
C ASP A 43 10.98 -1.27 -7.38
N LYS A 44 11.98 -1.82 -8.08
CA LYS A 44 12.83 -2.86 -7.49
C LYS A 44 13.70 -2.22 -6.40
N PRO A 45 13.88 -2.85 -5.22
CA PRO A 45 13.46 -4.19 -4.83
C PRO A 45 12.16 -4.26 -3.99
N PHE A 46 11.39 -3.17 -3.90
CA PHE A 46 10.28 -3.00 -2.97
C PHE A 46 9.02 -3.81 -3.30
N TRP A 47 8.94 -4.43 -4.48
CA TRP A 47 7.82 -5.28 -4.88
C TRP A 47 7.80 -6.66 -4.20
N LYS A 48 8.85 -7.03 -3.45
CA LYS A 48 8.92 -8.34 -2.80
C LYS A 48 7.87 -8.48 -1.70
N GLU A 49 7.37 -9.71 -1.54
CA GLU A 49 6.47 -10.01 -0.42
C GLU A 49 7.16 -9.76 0.92
N GLY A 50 6.44 -9.11 1.85
CA GLY A 50 6.96 -8.71 3.14
C GLY A 50 7.68 -7.36 3.14
N SER A 51 7.89 -6.72 1.99
CA SER A 51 8.46 -5.37 1.94
C SER A 51 7.54 -4.37 2.63
N GLU A 52 8.12 -3.59 3.56
CA GLU A 52 7.45 -2.46 4.19
C GLU A 52 7.51 -1.24 3.27
N ILE A 53 6.36 -0.63 3.05
CA ILE A 53 6.19 0.56 2.22
C ILE A 53 5.25 1.54 2.93
N TYR A 54 5.28 2.80 2.52
CA TYR A 54 4.39 3.83 3.06
C TYR A 54 3.59 4.45 1.91
N ILE A 55 2.29 4.66 2.12
CA ILE A 55 1.45 5.34 1.14
C ILE A 55 1.21 6.75 1.65
N LYS A 56 1.50 7.78 0.84
CA LYS A 56 1.22 9.17 1.17
C LYS A 56 -0.27 9.44 1.01
N VAL A 57 -0.98 9.49 2.13
CA VAL A 57 -2.42 9.81 2.18
C VAL A 57 -2.60 11.15 2.87
N ARG A 58 -3.00 12.19 2.13
CA ARG A 58 -3.25 13.54 2.67
C ARG A 58 -2.07 14.08 3.52
N ASN A 59 -0.85 13.97 2.99
CA ASN A 59 0.41 14.35 3.67
C ASN A 59 0.77 13.51 4.91
N LYS A 60 0.10 12.38 5.15
CA LYS A 60 0.48 11.41 6.18
C LYS A 60 1.02 10.16 5.52
N ARG A 61 2.12 9.63 6.08
CA ARG A 61 2.64 8.31 5.73
C ARG A 61 1.79 7.26 6.43
N ALA A 62 1.17 6.40 5.66
CA ALA A 62 0.39 5.29 6.17
C ALA A 62 1.09 3.98 5.83
N LYS A 63 1.48 3.21 6.85
CA LYS A 63 2.27 1.99 6.73
C LYS A 63 1.46 0.89 6.02
N ALA A 64 2.12 0.23 5.07
CA ALA A 64 1.59 -0.90 4.33
C ALA A 64 2.69 -1.96 4.14
N VAL A 65 2.26 -3.19 3.90
CA VAL A 65 3.15 -4.33 3.64
C VAL A 65 2.72 -4.96 2.34
N VAL A 66 3.70 -5.24 1.47
CA VAL A 66 3.46 -5.93 0.21
C VAL A 66 3.11 -7.39 0.51
N LYS A 67 1.95 -7.83 0.02
CA LYS A 67 1.42 -9.19 0.18
C LYS A 67 1.05 -9.73 -1.19
N ARG A 68 1.27 -11.04 -1.40
CA ARG A 68 0.74 -11.70 -2.59
C ARG A 68 -0.77 -11.89 -2.47
N PRO A 69 -1.54 -11.67 -3.55
CA PRO A 69 -2.92 -12.09 -3.59
C PRO A 69 -3.04 -13.63 -3.55
N PRO A 70 -4.16 -14.19 -3.07
CA PRO A 70 -5.38 -13.50 -2.64
C PRO A 70 -5.26 -12.87 -1.24
N PHE A 71 -5.98 -11.75 -1.03
CA PHE A 71 -5.99 -11.05 0.26
C PHE A 71 -6.89 -11.71 1.32
N TYR A 72 -7.79 -12.59 0.90
CA TYR A 72 -8.73 -13.31 1.74
C TYR A 72 -8.69 -14.79 1.34
N ASN A 73 -8.51 -15.65 2.34
CA ASN A 73 -8.70 -17.09 2.19
C ASN A 73 -10.04 -17.41 2.85
N GLY A 74 -10.93 -18.04 2.07
CA GLY A 74 -12.30 -18.47 2.40
C GLY A 74 -12.56 -18.74 3.87
#